data_AF-A0A9D5NPF7-F1
#
_entry.id   AF-A0A9D5NPF7-F1
#
_cell.length_a   1.000
_cell.length_b   1.000
_cell.length_c   1.000
_cell.angle_alpha   90.00
_cell.angle_beta   90.00
_cell.angle_gamma   90.00
#
_symmetry.space_group_name_H-M   'P 1'
#
loop_
_entity.id
_entity.type
_entity.pdbx_description
1 polymer ?
#
loop_
_entity_poly.entity_id
_entity_poly.type
_entity_poly.pdbx_seq_one_letter_code
_entity_poly.pdbx_strand_id
1 'polypeptide(L)'
;MKIFGTIKDVEKIVISDPSYQKDVKCRFEHNSKVKQNYDIEINIKDYEEKYEELAISGLDVDICIKNNKYINTPSPLLTIHNDGVKYLKEFVIKEDFDIGMDTARISYGINEKADEICKYAYDSHTIEELLDDSKQKFCLKTGTDGYYGDVILFKTIEDIPIFLKANGYICSDMGYTKEELKDYFINQLKIKNIEIDYEKNINI
;
A
#
# COMPACT_ATOMS: atom_id res chain seq x y z
N MET A 1 -5.03 14.91 0.82
CA MET A 1 -4.88 14.65 2.27
C MET A 1 -3.62 13.85 2.46
N LYS A 2 -2.74 14.28 3.37
CA LYS A 2 -1.51 13.57 3.69
C LYS A 2 -1.52 13.11 5.14
N ILE A 3 -1.10 11.87 5.37
CA ILE A 3 -1.03 11.22 6.66
C ILE A 3 0.43 10.83 6.86
N PHE A 4 1.01 11.28 7.96
CA PHE A 4 2.37 10.93 8.36
C PHE A 4 2.32 10.16 9.67
N GLY A 5 3.29 9.28 9.87
CA GLY A 5 3.45 8.61 11.15
C GLY A 5 4.57 7.60 11.13
N THR A 6 4.49 6.67 12.07
CA THR A 6 5.49 5.62 12.26
C THR A 6 4.81 4.27 12.39
N ILE A 7 5.43 3.24 11.82
CA ILE A 7 5.05 1.83 12.00
C ILE A 7 6.22 1.10 12.64
N LYS A 8 5.94 0.23 13.61
CA LYS A 8 6.96 -0.39 14.45
C LYS A 8 6.94 -1.90 14.35
N ASP A 9 8.12 -2.49 14.55
CA ASP A 9 8.34 -3.92 14.67
C ASP A 9 7.78 -4.71 13.47
N VAL A 10 7.88 -4.14 12.27
CA VAL A 10 7.37 -4.71 11.03
C VAL A 10 8.28 -5.84 10.57
N GLU A 11 7.69 -7.02 10.42
CA GLU A 11 8.33 -8.22 9.87
C GLU A 11 7.65 -8.67 8.57
N LYS A 12 6.36 -8.35 8.39
CA LYS A 12 5.60 -8.78 7.23
C LYS A 12 4.76 -7.65 6.66
N ILE A 13 4.72 -7.55 5.33
CA ILE A 13 3.90 -6.59 4.59
C ILE A 13 3.20 -7.35 3.46
N VAL A 14 1.88 -7.18 3.34
CA VAL A 14 1.07 -7.74 2.24
C VAL A 14 0.23 -6.64 1.60
N ILE A 15 0.24 -6.61 0.27
CA ILE A 15 -0.62 -5.77 -0.56
C ILE A 15 -1.15 -6.66 -1.69
N SER A 16 -2.44 -6.97 -1.66
CA SER A 16 -3.02 -8.00 -2.55
C SER A 16 -4.53 -7.97 -2.59
N ASP A 17 -5.12 -8.44 -3.67
CA ASP A 17 -6.46 -9.01 -3.63
C ASP A 17 -6.50 -10.11 -2.54
N PRO A 18 -7.49 -10.08 -1.64
CA PRO A 18 -7.56 -11.00 -0.50
C PRO A 18 -7.74 -12.47 -0.91
N SER A 19 -8.21 -12.76 -2.13
CA SER A 19 -8.39 -14.12 -2.64
C SER A 19 -7.11 -14.76 -3.19
N TYR A 20 -6.06 -13.98 -3.47
CA TYR A 20 -4.85 -14.48 -4.10
C TYR A 20 -4.00 -15.31 -3.14
N GLN A 21 -3.85 -16.58 -3.49
CA GLN A 21 -2.94 -17.51 -2.84
C GLN A 21 -1.47 -17.08 -2.97
N LYS A 22 -0.59 -17.84 -2.31
CA LYS A 22 0.84 -17.61 -2.33
C LYS A 22 1.37 -17.69 -3.77
N ASP A 23 2.40 -16.90 -4.06
CA ASP A 23 3.16 -16.94 -5.32
C ASP A 23 2.37 -16.51 -6.58
N VAL A 24 1.18 -15.91 -6.41
CA VAL A 24 0.49 -15.19 -7.48
C VAL A 24 1.32 -13.96 -7.87
N LYS A 25 1.63 -13.80 -9.16
CA LYS A 25 2.54 -12.75 -9.66
C LYS A 25 2.09 -11.34 -9.26
N CYS A 26 0.79 -11.10 -9.23
CA CYS A 26 0.19 -9.79 -8.95
C CYS A 26 -0.16 -9.56 -7.48
N ARG A 27 0.46 -10.34 -6.57
CA ARG A 27 0.38 -10.22 -5.12
C ARG A 27 1.74 -9.78 -4.58
N PHE A 28 1.76 -8.70 -3.81
CA PHE A 28 2.96 -8.32 -3.07
C PHE A 28 2.90 -8.91 -1.65
N GLU A 29 3.89 -9.75 -1.33
CA GLU A 29 4.10 -10.28 0.02
C GLU A 29 5.60 -10.26 0.34
N HIS A 30 5.97 -9.48 1.35
CA HIS A 30 7.35 -9.38 1.82
C HIS A 30 7.45 -9.81 3.28
N ASN A 31 8.40 -10.70 3.57
CA ASN A 31 8.69 -11.21 4.91
C ASN A 31 10.16 -10.90 5.25
N SER A 32 10.40 -9.87 6.04
CA SER A 32 11.71 -9.51 6.54
C SER A 32 12.14 -10.46 7.66
N LYS A 33 13.40 -10.89 7.64
CA LYS A 33 13.99 -11.74 8.69
C LYS A 33 14.15 -11.02 10.04
N VAL A 34 14.18 -9.69 10.01
CA VAL A 34 14.41 -8.85 11.19
C VAL A 34 13.34 -7.77 11.24
N LYS A 35 12.78 -7.59 12.44
CA LYS A 35 11.81 -6.53 12.72
C LYS A 35 12.45 -5.15 12.52
N GLN A 36 11.76 -4.29 11.79
CA GLN A 36 12.22 -2.93 11.53
C GLN A 36 11.13 -1.90 11.87
N ASN A 37 11.58 -0.68 12.09
CA ASN A 37 10.72 0.47 12.30
C ASN A 37 10.83 1.37 11.08
N TYR A 38 9.71 1.95 10.67
CA TYR A 38 9.63 2.80 9.49
C TYR A 38 8.82 4.05 9.78
N ASP A 39 9.17 5.10 9.05
CA ASP A 39 8.26 6.22 8.85
C ASP A 39 7.33 5.88 7.70
N ILE A 40 6.09 6.36 7.78
CA ILE A 40 5.09 6.18 6.73
C ILE A 40 4.48 7.51 6.35
N GLU A 41 4.27 7.68 5.06
CA GLU A 41 3.55 8.79 4.44
C GLU A 41 2.48 8.21 3.52
N ILE A 42 1.25 8.66 3.67
CA ILE A 42 0.12 8.26 2.82
C ILE A 42 -0.49 9.53 2.25
N ASN A 43 -0.62 9.61 0.93
CA ASN A 43 -1.31 10.67 0.26
C ASN A 43 -2.60 10.12 -0.38
N ILE A 44 -3.73 10.72 -0.04
CA ILE A 44 -5.05 10.41 -0.60
C ILE A 44 -5.55 11.67 -1.30
N LYS A 45 -5.67 11.61 -2.61
CA LYS A 45 -6.05 12.76 -3.47
C LYS A 45 -7.27 12.41 -4.30
N ASP A 46 -8.07 13.43 -4.60
CA ASP A 46 -9.14 13.25 -5.58
C ASP A 46 -8.49 13.03 -6.95
N TYR A 47 -9.05 12.10 -7.70
CA TYR A 47 -8.65 11.84 -9.07
C TYR A 47 -9.87 12.03 -9.96
N GLU A 48 -9.71 12.83 -11.00
CA GLU A 48 -10.69 12.99 -12.07
C GLU A 48 -9.95 13.04 -13.39
N GLU A 49 -10.29 12.14 -14.30
CA GLU A 49 -9.80 12.15 -15.67
C GLU A 49 -10.97 12.00 -16.64
N LYS A 50 -10.92 12.75 -17.72
CA LYS A 50 -11.89 12.65 -18.82
C LYS A 50 -11.19 12.06 -20.02
N TYR A 51 -11.67 10.90 -20.44
CA TYR A 51 -11.21 10.24 -21.65
C TYR A 51 -12.39 10.13 -22.62
N GLU A 52 -12.36 10.94 -23.68
CA GLU A 52 -13.46 11.06 -24.64
C GLU A 52 -14.81 11.39 -23.96
N GLU A 53 -15.80 10.50 -24.06
CA GLU A 53 -17.13 10.64 -23.44
C GLU A 53 -17.19 10.03 -22.03
N LEU A 54 -16.13 9.37 -21.57
CA LEU A 54 -16.06 8.73 -20.25
C LEU A 54 -15.38 9.67 -19.24
N ALA A 55 -16.04 9.87 -18.10
CA ALA A 55 -15.44 10.52 -16.94
C ALA A 55 -15.13 9.42 -15.90
N ILE A 56 -13.87 9.34 -15.50
CA ILE A 56 -13.41 8.46 -14.41
C ILE A 56 -13.11 9.37 -13.23
N SER A 57 -13.71 9.08 -12.07
CA SER A 57 -13.46 9.83 -10.85
C SER A 57 -13.32 8.90 -9.64
N GLY A 58 -12.60 9.33 -8.63
CA GLY A 58 -12.34 8.50 -7.46
C GLY A 58 -11.25 9.04 -6.57
N LEU A 59 -10.57 8.15 -5.86
CA LEU A 59 -9.47 8.47 -4.96
C LEU A 59 -8.22 7.71 -5.39
N ASP A 60 -7.16 8.48 -5.63
CA ASP A 60 -5.81 7.94 -5.75
C ASP A 60 -5.17 7.85 -4.38
N VAL A 61 -4.48 6.74 -4.14
CA VAL A 61 -3.71 6.47 -2.92
C VAL A 61 -2.25 6.26 -3.30
N ASP A 62 -1.36 7.01 -2.66
CA ASP A 62 0.09 6.80 -2.68
C ASP A 62 0.57 6.52 -1.26
N ILE A 63 1.24 5.39 -1.02
CA ILE A 63 1.83 5.00 0.27
C ILE A 63 3.34 4.90 0.13
N CYS A 64 4.07 5.55 1.02
CA CYS A 64 5.53 5.53 1.09
C CYS A 64 5.97 5.08 2.48
N ILE A 65 6.69 3.95 2.56
CA ILE A 65 7.29 3.43 3.80
C ILE A 65 8.80 3.61 3.72
N LYS A 66 9.40 4.29 4.69
CA LYS A 66 10.80 4.76 4.67
C LYS A 66 11.55 4.27 5.91
N ASN A 67 12.69 3.61 5.70
CA ASN A 67 13.59 3.22 6.78
C ASN A 67 14.69 4.27 6.95
N ASN A 68 14.47 5.21 7.88
CA ASN A 68 15.39 6.33 8.07
C ASN A 68 16.80 5.93 8.50
N LYS A 69 16.99 4.71 9.02
CA LYS A 69 18.33 4.19 9.32
C LYS A 69 19.22 4.06 8.09
N TYR A 70 18.65 3.99 6.90
CA TYR A 70 19.38 3.83 5.63
C TYR A 70 19.25 5.05 4.70
N ILE A 71 18.27 5.94 4.96
CA ILE A 71 17.98 7.11 4.13
C ILE A 71 18.55 8.39 4.75
N ASN A 72 18.39 8.59 6.05
CA ASN A 72 18.77 9.83 6.74
C ASN A 72 20.08 9.64 7.52
N THR A 73 21.14 9.27 6.81
CA THR A 73 22.48 9.00 7.37
C THR A 73 23.55 9.79 6.61
N PRO A 74 24.75 10.00 7.19
CA PRO A 74 25.88 10.60 6.46
C PRO A 74 26.33 9.81 5.21
N SER A 75 25.99 8.53 5.13
CA SER A 75 26.29 7.67 3.98
C SER A 75 25.04 6.84 3.67
N PRO A 76 24.02 7.45 3.04
CA PRO A 76 22.76 6.79 2.78
C PRO A 76 22.93 5.75 1.68
N LEU A 77 22.25 4.61 1.82
CA LEU A 77 22.18 3.60 0.76
C LEU A 77 21.23 4.03 -0.37
N LEU A 78 20.30 4.93 -0.03
CA LEU A 78 19.23 5.40 -0.90
C LEU A 78 18.90 6.86 -0.57
N THR A 79 18.78 7.68 -1.61
CA THR A 79 18.35 9.07 -1.51
C THR A 79 17.13 9.27 -2.42
N ILE A 80 16.10 9.91 -1.86
CA ILE A 80 14.86 10.23 -2.57
C ILE A 80 14.96 11.69 -3.04
N HIS A 81 14.80 11.90 -4.34
CA HIS A 81 14.77 13.21 -4.99
C HIS A 81 13.42 13.41 -5.68
N ASN A 82 13.11 14.66 -6.06
CA ASN A 82 11.87 14.97 -6.78
C ASN A 82 11.79 14.29 -8.14
N ASP A 83 12.94 14.00 -8.78
CA ASP A 83 13.07 13.35 -10.09
C ASP A 83 13.25 11.83 -10.01
N GLY A 84 13.24 11.25 -8.80
CA GLY A 84 13.32 9.81 -8.60
C GLY A 84 14.21 9.38 -7.44
N VAL A 85 14.61 8.11 -7.45
CA VAL A 85 15.39 7.49 -6.36
C VAL A 85 16.79 7.15 -6.86
N LYS A 86 17.82 7.62 -6.14
CA LYS A 86 19.22 7.22 -6.34
C LYS A 86 19.64 6.24 -5.25
N TYR A 87 20.35 5.19 -5.60
CA TYR A 87 20.76 4.15 -4.66
C TYR A 87 22.06 3.47 -5.06
N LEU A 88 22.77 2.95 -4.07
CA LEU A 88 24.01 2.19 -4.27
C LEU A 88 23.68 0.76 -4.72
N LYS A 89 23.76 0.51 -6.03
CA LYS A 89 23.38 -0.79 -6.65
C LYS A 89 24.15 -2.00 -6.11
N GLU A 90 25.33 -1.79 -5.53
CA GLU A 90 26.14 -2.83 -4.88
C GLU A 90 25.51 -3.35 -3.58
N PHE A 91 24.66 -2.53 -2.93
CA PHE A 91 24.08 -2.83 -1.61
C PHE A 91 22.55 -2.87 -1.61
N VAL A 92 21.91 -2.42 -2.70
CA VAL A 92 20.46 -2.24 -2.77
C VAL A 92 19.89 -2.89 -4.03
N ILE A 93 18.84 -3.69 -3.82
CA ILE A 93 18.04 -4.34 -4.85
C ILE A 93 16.75 -3.55 -5.02
N LYS A 94 16.34 -3.33 -6.27
CA LYS A 94 15.04 -2.75 -6.65
C LYS A 94 14.17 -3.85 -7.25
N GLU A 95 12.94 -3.96 -6.76
CA GLU A 95 11.91 -4.88 -7.26
C GLU A 95 10.64 -4.08 -7.58
N ASP A 96 10.02 -4.38 -8.71
CA ASP A 96 8.78 -3.77 -9.17
C ASP A 96 7.71 -4.86 -9.29
N PHE A 97 6.49 -4.55 -8.81
CA PHE A 97 5.37 -5.47 -8.79
C PHE A 97 4.12 -4.76 -9.31
N ASP A 98 3.47 -5.36 -10.31
CA ASP A 98 2.12 -4.99 -10.69
C ASP A 98 1.16 -5.60 -9.66
N ILE A 99 0.24 -4.82 -9.11
CA ILE A 99 -0.81 -5.29 -8.21
C ILE A 99 -2.09 -5.45 -9.03
N GLY A 100 -2.64 -6.66 -8.98
CA GLY A 100 -3.84 -7.05 -9.68
C GLY A 100 -4.97 -7.42 -8.73
N MET A 101 -6.17 -7.52 -9.28
CA MET A 101 -7.38 -7.89 -8.54
C MET A 101 -8.40 -8.59 -9.43
N ASP A 102 -8.94 -9.71 -8.94
CA ASP A 102 -9.97 -10.47 -9.64
C ASP A 102 -11.33 -10.30 -8.96
N THR A 103 -11.34 -9.92 -7.67
CA THR A 103 -12.55 -9.78 -6.86
C THR A 103 -12.98 -8.32 -6.65
N ALA A 104 -12.38 -7.40 -7.42
CA ALA A 104 -12.52 -5.95 -7.26
C ALA A 104 -12.26 -5.46 -5.83
N ARG A 105 -11.25 -6.05 -5.19
CA ARG A 105 -10.87 -5.78 -3.80
C ARG A 105 -9.36 -5.70 -3.66
N ILE A 106 -8.93 -4.87 -2.73
CA ILE A 106 -7.53 -4.74 -2.34
C ILE A 106 -7.39 -4.75 -0.82
N SER A 107 -6.37 -5.44 -0.32
CA SER A 107 -6.03 -5.46 1.10
C SER A 107 -4.60 -5.01 1.32
N TYR A 108 -4.41 -4.19 2.34
CA TYR A 108 -3.11 -3.79 2.87
C TYR A 108 -2.99 -4.32 4.28
N GLY A 109 -1.82 -4.81 4.66
CA GLY A 109 -1.61 -5.24 6.03
C GLY A 109 -0.15 -5.37 6.38
N ILE A 110 0.15 -5.15 7.65
CA ILE A 110 1.44 -5.51 8.25
C ILE A 110 1.25 -6.52 9.38
N ASN A 111 2.25 -7.39 9.59
CA ASN A 111 2.29 -8.36 10.69
C ASN A 111 0.96 -9.12 10.86
N GLU A 112 0.30 -9.00 12.02
CA GLU A 112 -1.00 -9.64 12.32
C GLU A 112 -2.09 -9.36 11.26
N LYS A 113 -2.08 -8.18 10.63
CA LYS A 113 -3.01 -7.82 9.56
C LYS A 113 -2.62 -8.45 8.22
N ALA A 114 -1.34 -8.57 7.96
CA ALA A 114 -0.85 -9.35 6.83
C ALA A 114 -1.18 -10.84 6.99
N ASP A 115 -1.10 -11.37 8.21
CA ASP A 115 -1.47 -12.76 8.51
C ASP A 115 -2.97 -13.01 8.38
N GLU A 116 -3.82 -12.05 8.77
CA GLU A 116 -5.27 -12.08 8.53
C GLU A 116 -5.57 -12.22 7.02
N ILE A 117 -4.90 -11.42 6.18
CA ILE A 117 -5.03 -11.50 4.71
C ILE A 117 -4.53 -12.85 4.18
N CYS A 118 -3.36 -13.31 4.60
CA CYS A 118 -2.80 -14.59 4.15
C CYS A 118 -3.69 -15.77 4.54
N LYS A 119 -4.17 -15.77 5.78
CA LYS A 119 -5.06 -16.82 6.26
C LYS A 119 -6.34 -16.86 5.44
N TYR A 120 -6.96 -15.70 5.20
CA TYR A 120 -8.14 -15.64 4.34
C TYR A 120 -7.83 -16.18 2.94
N ALA A 121 -6.74 -15.78 2.30
CA ALA A 121 -6.38 -16.27 0.98
C ALA A 121 -6.17 -17.80 0.90
N TYR A 122 -5.69 -18.42 1.98
CA TYR A 122 -5.32 -19.83 1.99
C TYR A 122 -6.43 -20.75 2.50
N ASP A 123 -7.40 -20.20 3.22
CA ASP A 123 -8.62 -20.91 3.59
C ASP A 123 -9.47 -21.17 2.33
N SER A 124 -10.14 -22.33 2.29
CA SER A 124 -11.09 -22.63 1.21
C SER A 124 -12.39 -21.89 1.46
N HIS A 125 -12.76 -20.99 0.55
CA HIS A 125 -14.01 -20.23 0.61
C HIS A 125 -14.98 -20.68 -0.47
N THR A 126 -16.28 -20.67 -0.16
CA THR A 126 -17.30 -20.72 -1.22
C THR A 126 -17.41 -19.36 -1.91
N ILE A 127 -18.05 -19.33 -3.08
CA ILE A 127 -18.30 -18.06 -3.81
C ILE A 127 -19.09 -17.07 -2.93
N GLU A 128 -20.05 -17.56 -2.14
CA GLU A 128 -20.84 -16.73 -1.24
C GLU A 128 -19.97 -16.08 -0.14
N GLU A 129 -18.96 -16.79 0.36
CA GLU A 129 -18.03 -16.27 1.38
C GLU A 129 -17.04 -15.24 0.80
N LEU A 130 -16.70 -15.38 -0.48
CA LEU A 130 -15.92 -14.39 -1.24
C LEU A 130 -16.73 -13.13 -1.55
N LEU A 131 -18.05 -13.18 -1.45
CA LEU A 131 -18.93 -12.02 -1.66
C LEU A 131 -19.48 -11.42 -0.36
N ASP A 132 -19.31 -12.10 0.78
CA ASP A 132 -19.77 -11.64 2.09
C ASP A 132 -18.82 -10.57 2.68
N ASP A 133 -19.21 -9.31 2.54
CA ASP A 133 -18.46 -8.16 3.06
C ASP A 133 -18.25 -8.21 4.58
N SER A 134 -19.11 -8.91 5.32
CA SER A 134 -18.98 -9.02 6.78
C SER A 134 -17.73 -9.81 7.19
N LYS A 135 -17.25 -10.69 6.32
CA LYS A 135 -16.06 -11.53 6.48
C LYS A 135 -14.77 -10.87 5.98
N GLN A 136 -14.86 -9.76 5.24
CA GLN A 136 -13.72 -9.14 4.54
C GLN A 136 -13.50 -7.67 4.95
N LYS A 137 -13.75 -7.33 6.22
CA LYS A 137 -13.54 -5.97 6.75
C LYS A 137 -12.11 -5.46 6.66
N PHE A 138 -11.15 -6.33 6.31
CA PHE A 138 -9.75 -5.98 6.12
C PHE A 138 -9.40 -5.57 4.68
N CYS A 139 -10.34 -5.64 3.75
CA CYS A 139 -10.17 -5.18 2.36
C CYS A 139 -11.00 -3.94 2.05
N LEU A 140 -10.58 -3.23 1.00
CA LEU A 140 -11.33 -2.16 0.35
C LEU A 140 -11.90 -2.69 -0.96
N LYS A 141 -13.11 -2.27 -1.30
CA LYS A 141 -13.64 -2.47 -2.66
C LYS A 141 -13.04 -1.40 -3.57
N THR A 142 -12.67 -1.77 -4.77
CA THR A 142 -12.04 -0.85 -5.74
C THR A 142 -13.02 -0.37 -6.79
N GLY A 143 -14.08 -1.15 -7.06
CA GLY A 143 -15.10 -0.87 -8.08
C GLY A 143 -14.68 -1.28 -9.49
N THR A 144 -13.47 -1.78 -9.66
CA THR A 144 -12.91 -2.30 -10.92
C THR A 144 -12.17 -3.60 -10.65
N ASP A 145 -12.00 -4.46 -11.66
CA ASP A 145 -11.10 -5.61 -11.61
C ASP A 145 -9.89 -5.38 -12.55
N GLY A 146 -8.97 -6.34 -12.61
CA GLY A 146 -7.76 -6.26 -13.41
C GLY A 146 -6.61 -5.59 -12.67
N TYR A 147 -6.15 -4.43 -13.15
CA TYR A 147 -4.99 -3.73 -12.62
C TYR A 147 -5.38 -2.72 -11.54
N TYR A 148 -4.70 -2.77 -10.39
CA TYR A 148 -4.91 -1.83 -9.29
C TYR A 148 -3.89 -0.70 -9.26
N GLY A 149 -2.61 -1.04 -9.41
CA GLY A 149 -1.49 -0.15 -9.14
C GLY A 149 -0.17 -0.92 -9.03
N ASP A 150 0.87 -0.25 -8.56
CA ASP A 150 2.23 -0.78 -8.48
C ASP A 150 2.73 -0.81 -7.03
N VAL A 151 3.66 -1.74 -6.76
CA VAL A 151 4.57 -1.66 -5.62
C VAL A 151 6.00 -1.64 -6.12
N ILE A 152 6.77 -0.65 -5.66
CA ILE A 152 8.21 -0.54 -5.88
C ILE A 152 8.90 -0.74 -4.53
N LEU A 153 9.73 -1.76 -4.41
CA LEU A 153 10.50 -2.07 -3.21
C LEU A 153 11.99 -1.86 -3.46
N PHE A 154 12.63 -1.10 -2.59
CA PHE A 154 14.08 -1.03 -2.45
C PHE A 154 14.47 -1.70 -1.14
N LYS A 155 15.38 -2.67 -1.20
CA LYS A 155 15.82 -3.44 -0.04
C LYS A 155 17.33 -3.67 -0.06
N THR A 156 17.92 -3.89 1.10
CA THR A 156 19.34 -4.29 1.17
C THR A 156 19.53 -5.69 0.59
N ILE A 157 20.77 -6.07 0.28
CA ILE A 157 21.10 -7.44 -0.14
C ILE A 157 20.78 -8.51 0.94
N GLU A 158 20.64 -8.10 2.20
CA GLU A 158 20.16 -8.92 3.32
C GLU A 158 18.64 -8.97 3.44
N ASP A 159 17.91 -8.47 2.44
CA ASP A 159 16.44 -8.49 2.35
C ASP A 159 15.74 -7.61 3.39
N ILE A 160 16.38 -6.51 3.79
CA ILE A 160 15.76 -5.50 4.68
C ILE A 160 15.15 -4.38 3.83
N PRO A 161 13.85 -4.11 3.91
CA PRO A 161 13.24 -2.98 3.22
C PRO A 161 13.87 -1.65 3.66
N ILE A 162 14.23 -0.84 2.67
CA ILE A 162 14.74 0.52 2.84
C ILE A 162 13.64 1.51 2.49
N PHE A 163 13.01 1.31 1.33
CA PHE A 163 11.93 2.16 0.83
C PHE A 163 10.91 1.31 0.08
N LEU A 164 9.64 1.49 0.38
CA LEU A 164 8.53 0.89 -0.37
C LEU A 164 7.60 2.01 -0.81
N LYS A 165 7.27 2.04 -2.10
CA LYS A 165 6.20 2.88 -2.65
C LYS A 165 5.10 1.98 -3.17
N ALA A 166 3.86 2.18 -2.74
CA ALA A 166 2.69 1.53 -3.29
C ALA A 166 1.73 2.61 -3.82
N ASN A 167 1.14 2.40 -4.98
CA ASN A 167 0.09 3.27 -5.51
C ASN A 167 -1.17 2.44 -5.83
N GLY A 168 -2.30 3.12 -5.96
CA GLY A 168 -3.51 2.50 -6.49
C GLY A 168 -4.70 3.45 -6.51
N TYR A 169 -5.74 3.04 -7.25
CA TYR A 169 -6.93 3.84 -7.50
C TYR A 169 -8.20 3.13 -7.01
N ILE A 170 -9.12 3.91 -6.44
CA ILE A 170 -10.43 3.44 -5.95
C ILE A 170 -11.52 4.27 -6.64
N CYS A 171 -12.45 3.59 -7.32
CA CYS A 171 -13.55 4.21 -8.05
C CYS A 171 -14.53 4.94 -7.12
N SER A 172 -15.03 6.10 -7.58
CA SER A 172 -16.04 6.89 -6.85
C SER A 172 -17.31 6.12 -6.53
N ASP A 173 -17.67 5.13 -7.35
CA ASP A 173 -18.87 4.30 -7.15
C ASP A 173 -18.83 3.50 -5.84
N MET A 174 -17.64 3.30 -5.27
CA MET A 174 -17.48 2.65 -3.97
C MET A 174 -17.87 3.55 -2.80
N GLY A 175 -17.99 4.87 -3.03
CA GLY A 175 -18.47 5.83 -2.06
C GLY A 175 -17.53 6.10 -0.87
N TYR A 176 -16.27 5.64 -0.93
CA TYR A 176 -15.30 5.90 0.13
C TYR A 176 -14.96 7.39 0.22
N THR A 177 -14.94 7.89 1.44
CA THR A 177 -14.38 9.19 1.77
C THR A 177 -12.88 9.06 2.09
N LYS A 178 -12.14 10.17 1.98
CA LYS A 178 -10.73 10.23 2.42
C LYS A 178 -10.58 9.86 3.90
N GLU A 179 -11.57 10.19 4.74
CA GLU A 179 -11.58 9.86 6.17
C GLU A 179 -11.71 8.35 6.42
N GLU A 180 -12.59 7.66 5.69
CA GLU A 180 -12.72 6.21 5.79
C GLU A 180 -11.46 5.48 5.32
N LEU A 181 -10.85 5.94 4.21
CA LEU A 181 -9.58 5.39 3.76
C LEU A 181 -8.44 5.65 4.77
N LYS A 182 -8.39 6.85 5.36
CA LYS A 182 -7.45 7.18 6.43
C LYS A 182 -7.60 6.21 7.60
N ASP A 183 -8.82 5.99 8.10
CA ASP A 183 -9.08 5.09 9.21
C ASP A 183 -8.72 3.64 8.87
N TYR A 184 -9.02 3.20 7.64
CA TYR A 184 -8.59 1.91 7.11
C TYR A 184 -7.07 1.75 7.17
N PHE A 185 -6.31 2.68 6.59
CA PHE A 185 -4.85 2.59 6.55
C PHE A 185 -4.21 2.68 7.93
N ILE A 186 -4.69 3.57 8.80
CA ILE A 186 -4.21 3.67 10.19
C ILE A 186 -4.34 2.33 10.90
N ASN A 187 -5.49 1.67 10.76
CA ASN A 187 -5.76 0.40 11.41
C ASN A 187 -4.96 -0.76 10.79
N GLN A 188 -4.94 -0.86 9.46
CA GLN A 188 -4.28 -1.96 8.75
C GLN A 188 -2.75 -1.92 8.82
N LEU A 189 -2.19 -0.70 8.75
CA LEU A 189 -0.75 -0.47 8.82
C LEU A 189 -0.28 -0.15 10.24
N LYS A 190 -1.18 -0.16 11.24
CA LYS A 190 -0.90 0.10 12.66
C LYS A 190 -0.08 1.37 12.89
N ILE A 191 -0.47 2.44 12.22
CA ILE A 191 0.24 3.72 12.22
C ILE A 191 0.13 4.37 13.60
N LYS A 192 1.26 4.87 14.11
CA LYS A 192 1.40 5.57 15.40
C LYS A 192 2.04 6.93 15.21
N ASN A 193 1.88 7.82 16.20
CA ASN A 193 2.39 9.20 16.16
C ASN A 193 1.91 9.95 14.91
N ILE A 194 0.59 9.95 14.71
CA ILE A 194 -0.03 10.39 13.47
C ILE A 194 -0.05 11.92 13.39
N GLU A 195 0.39 12.45 12.26
CA GLU A 195 0.20 13.84 11.84
C GLU A 195 -0.60 13.85 10.53
N ILE A 196 -1.55 14.77 10.39
CA ILE A 196 -2.41 14.86 9.21
C ILE A 196 -2.33 16.27 8.66
N ASP A 197 -2.01 16.37 7.38
CA ASP A 197 -2.07 17.60 6.61
C ASP A 197 -3.27 17.55 5.64
N TYR A 198 -4.24 18.42 5.91
CA TYR A 198 -5.35 18.65 5.00
C TYR A 198 -4.89 19.69 3.99
N GLU A 199 -4.64 19.24 2.75
CA GLU A 199 -4.36 20.16 1.65
C GLU A 199 -5.43 21.26 1.65
N LYS A 200 -5.01 22.50 1.93
CA LYS A 200 -5.89 23.65 1.82
C LYS A 200 -6.23 23.79 0.33
N ASN A 201 -7.49 23.60 -0.02
CA ASN A 201 -8.01 24.08 -1.28
C ASN A 201 -7.80 25.59 -1.33
N ILE A 202 -6.71 26.03 -1.97
CA ILE A 202 -6.58 27.41 -2.40
C ILE A 202 -7.51 27.51 -3.60
N ASN A 203 -8.77 27.86 -3.34
CA ASN A 203 -9.65 28.35 -4.39
C ASN A 203 -9.01 29.63 -4.93
N ILE A 204 -8.43 29.56 -6.13
CA ILE A 204 -8.04 30.73 -6.93
C ILE A 204 -9.26 31.19 -7.71
#